data_AF-A0A6G1IW55-F1
#
_entry.id   AF-A0A6G1IW55-F1
#
_cell.length_a   1.000
_cell.length_b   1.000
_cell.length_c   1.000
_cell.angle_alpha   90.00
_cell.angle_beta   90.00
_cell.angle_gamma   90.00
#
_symmetry.space_group_name_H-M   'P 1'
#
loop_
_entity.id
_entity.type
_entity.pdbx_description
1 polymer ?
#
loop_
_entity_poly.entity_id
_entity_poly.type
_entity_poly.pdbx_seq_one_letter_code
_entity_poly.pdbx_strand_id
1 'polypeptide(L)'
;MSGTAPTSASPEKFWDKLKDAPSPNLPFPSSTTANFTLIEHLTFLPNTLKSWDVIERIVSNGASTPILAYIINNTRDMPYGLITNNSLLRLMQNAVRLRTEERYQNWTVQKHRAPVGWNEKNVGLSVGGFRTPATTYPRKHGKWNDPPPPVAFKDLVSGVKRMPKGKDALDLTRCVEYHIEHPDEEWVYPDQFEALVMHLGGPMEVTYEHLDSVAFGRWAAMKRVGIVRVREREDPAEVGVSAVRKMKAGVTKKRTFAELLMAAGAGGNRDGTENKNADEERVKEEKVGFAAETDSEGEEIRQSYLNWKKHGIEGLYMPIKKRG
;
A
#
# COMPACT_ATOMS: atom_id res chain seq x y z
N MET A 1 -7.11 -42.22 -35.38
CA MET A 1 -6.27 -41.12 -34.86
C MET A 1 -6.63 -40.93 -33.39
N SER A 2 -5.77 -41.38 -32.47
CA SER A 2 -6.01 -41.31 -31.03
C SER A 2 -5.61 -39.92 -30.53
N GLY A 3 -6.59 -39.12 -30.11
CA GLY A 3 -6.34 -37.81 -29.53
C GLY A 3 -5.96 -37.93 -28.06
N THR A 4 -4.68 -37.71 -27.74
CA THR A 4 -4.22 -37.55 -26.36
C THR A 4 -4.83 -36.29 -25.77
N ALA A 5 -5.63 -36.45 -24.72
CA ALA A 5 -6.19 -35.34 -23.97
C ALA A 5 -5.06 -34.48 -23.37
N PRO A 6 -5.19 -33.14 -23.38
CA PRO A 6 -4.19 -32.25 -22.80
C PRO A 6 -4.06 -32.56 -21.31
N THR A 7 -2.85 -32.94 -20.91
CA THR A 7 -2.49 -33.21 -19.53
C THR A 7 -2.72 -31.94 -18.73
N SER A 8 -3.59 -31.99 -17.71
CA SER A 8 -3.85 -30.86 -16.82
C SER A 8 -2.59 -30.56 -16.00
N ALA A 9 -1.72 -29.72 -16.55
CA ALA A 9 -0.57 -29.20 -15.84
C ALA A 9 -1.07 -28.53 -14.55
N SER A 10 -0.50 -28.93 -13.42
CA SER A 10 -0.76 -28.29 -12.13
C SER A 10 -0.57 -26.77 -12.28
N PRO A 11 -1.46 -25.93 -11.73
CA PRO A 11 -1.32 -24.49 -11.84
C PRO A 11 0.06 -24.09 -11.30
N GLU A 12 0.95 -23.64 -12.18
CA GLU A 12 2.27 -23.17 -11.77
C GLU A 12 2.05 -22.05 -10.76
N LYS A 13 2.70 -22.16 -9.60
CA LYS A 13 2.66 -21.11 -8.58
C LYS A 13 3.41 -19.89 -9.12
N PHE A 14 2.70 -19.02 -9.82
CA PHE A 14 3.22 -17.74 -10.24
C PHE A 14 3.37 -16.85 -9.01
N TRP A 15 4.63 -16.68 -8.57
CA TRP A 15 4.99 -15.78 -7.47
C TRP A 15 4.89 -14.31 -7.87
N ASP A 16 5.07 -14.01 -9.15
CA ASP A 16 4.95 -12.66 -9.70
C ASP A 16 3.56 -12.46 -10.34
N LYS A 17 2.65 -11.90 -9.55
CA LYS A 17 1.27 -11.62 -9.96
C LYS A 17 1.17 -10.40 -10.90
N LEU A 18 2.23 -9.59 -11.02
CA LEU A 18 2.27 -8.33 -11.76
C LEU A 18 3.27 -8.39 -12.93
N LYS A 19 3.54 -9.59 -13.46
CA LYS A 19 4.56 -9.76 -14.51
C LYS A 19 4.21 -9.15 -15.86
N ASP A 20 2.93 -8.87 -16.10
CA ASP A 20 2.40 -8.17 -17.28
C ASP A 20 2.49 -6.63 -17.15
N ALA A 21 2.73 -6.13 -15.94
CA ALA A 21 2.87 -4.69 -15.71
C ALA A 21 4.27 -4.19 -16.08
N PRO A 22 4.44 -2.88 -16.36
CA PRO A 22 5.73 -2.31 -16.70
C PRO A 22 6.82 -2.62 -15.67
N SER A 23 8.08 -2.61 -16.13
CA SER A 23 9.23 -2.95 -15.29
C SER A 23 9.28 -2.06 -14.04
N PRO A 24 9.65 -2.61 -12.87
CA PRO A 24 9.83 -1.79 -11.66
C PRO A 24 10.97 -0.77 -11.79
N ASN A 25 11.85 -0.93 -12.78
CA ASN A 25 12.95 -0.02 -13.07
C ASN A 25 12.64 0.96 -14.20
N LEU A 26 11.40 1.00 -14.71
CA LEU A 26 10.97 2.08 -15.60
C LEU A 26 11.14 3.42 -14.86
N PRO A 27 11.86 4.40 -15.44
CA PRO A 27 12.10 5.67 -14.76
C PRO A 27 10.80 6.46 -14.58
N PHE A 28 10.81 7.38 -13.63
CA PHE A 28 9.77 8.38 -13.48
C PHE A 28 10.11 9.61 -14.32
N PRO A 29 9.12 10.44 -14.71
CA PRO A 29 9.40 11.72 -15.36
C PRO A 29 10.35 12.55 -14.51
N SER A 30 11.33 13.18 -15.15
CA SER A 30 12.31 14.05 -14.49
C SER A 30 11.68 15.38 -14.04
N SER A 31 10.58 15.79 -14.67
CA SER A 31 9.91 17.05 -14.36
C SER A 31 9.29 17.06 -12.96
N THR A 32 9.49 18.16 -12.25
CA THR A 32 8.88 18.41 -10.93
C THR A 32 7.37 18.61 -11.01
N THR A 33 6.83 18.89 -12.21
CA THR A 33 5.39 19.09 -12.44
C THR A 33 4.64 17.79 -12.70
N ALA A 34 5.33 16.65 -12.76
CA ALA A 34 4.73 15.35 -13.00
C ALA A 34 3.92 14.86 -11.79
N ASN A 35 2.63 15.16 -11.78
CA ASN A 35 1.69 14.77 -10.72
C ASN A 35 0.88 13.55 -11.14
N PHE A 36 0.97 12.46 -10.38
CA PHE A 36 0.13 11.28 -10.56
C PHE A 36 -0.79 11.13 -9.36
N THR A 37 -2.06 10.81 -9.61
CA THR A 37 -2.87 10.23 -8.54
C THR A 37 -2.30 8.87 -8.17
N LEU A 38 -2.55 8.43 -6.94
CA LEU A 38 -2.24 7.06 -6.57
C LEU A 38 -2.88 6.03 -7.52
N ILE A 39 -4.13 6.28 -7.94
CA ILE A 39 -4.88 5.31 -8.73
C ILE A 39 -4.28 5.15 -10.11
N GLU A 40 -3.81 6.23 -10.73
CA GLU A 40 -2.98 6.17 -11.94
C GLU A 40 -1.73 5.33 -11.72
N HIS A 41 -1.02 5.61 -10.62
CA HIS A 41 0.21 4.94 -10.27
C HIS A 41 0.02 3.42 -10.13
N LEU A 42 -1.00 3.00 -9.38
CA LEU A 42 -1.31 1.58 -9.15
C LEU A 42 -1.94 0.89 -10.37
N THR A 43 -2.56 1.65 -11.28
CA THR A 43 -3.20 1.09 -12.47
C THR A 43 -2.19 0.87 -13.58
N PHE A 44 -1.38 1.89 -13.90
CA PHE A 44 -0.42 1.82 -15.01
C PHE A 44 0.94 1.25 -14.60
N LEU A 45 1.38 1.50 -13.35
CA LEU A 45 2.74 1.22 -12.90
C LEU A 45 2.80 0.43 -11.57
N PRO A 46 1.99 -0.63 -11.33
CA PRO A 46 1.92 -1.29 -10.02
C PRO A 46 3.24 -1.88 -9.52
N ASN A 47 4.18 -2.20 -10.43
CA ASN A 47 5.49 -2.72 -10.08
C ASN A 47 6.42 -1.70 -9.40
N THR A 48 6.11 -0.41 -9.50
CA THR A 48 6.84 0.66 -8.79
C THR A 48 6.64 0.62 -7.28
N LEU A 49 5.75 -0.23 -6.75
CA LEU A 49 5.68 -0.58 -5.31
C LEU A 49 6.94 -1.29 -4.77
N LYS A 50 7.98 -1.41 -5.59
CA LYS A 50 9.35 -1.77 -5.21
C LYS A 50 10.23 -0.51 -4.98
N SER A 51 9.88 0.65 -5.51
CA SER A 51 10.60 1.91 -5.26
C SER A 51 10.41 2.37 -3.81
N TRP A 52 11.50 2.78 -3.16
CA TRP A 52 11.41 3.32 -1.80
C TRP A 52 10.56 4.58 -1.73
N ASP A 53 10.67 5.47 -2.72
CA ASP A 53 10.02 6.77 -2.70
C ASP A 53 8.50 6.62 -2.88
N VAL A 54 8.07 5.68 -3.73
CA VAL A 54 6.65 5.30 -3.87
C VAL A 54 6.11 4.70 -2.57
N ILE A 55 6.83 3.76 -1.96
CA ILE A 55 6.39 3.13 -0.70
C ILE A 55 6.27 4.18 0.41
N GLU A 56 7.25 5.07 0.52
CA GLU A 56 7.28 6.14 1.52
C GLU A 56 6.11 7.10 1.32
N ARG A 57 5.81 7.51 0.08
CA ARG A 57 4.63 8.31 -0.25
C ARG A 57 3.33 7.65 0.19
N ILE A 58 3.05 6.46 -0.33
CA ILE A 58 1.73 5.86 -0.14
C ILE A 58 1.49 5.50 1.33
N VAL A 59 2.51 5.01 2.04
CA VAL A 59 2.35 4.61 3.45
C VAL A 59 2.29 5.84 4.36
N SER A 60 3.03 6.91 4.07
CA SER A 60 2.91 8.18 4.81
C SER A 60 1.53 8.80 4.63
N ASN A 61 0.89 8.60 3.48
CA ASN A 61 -0.46 9.08 3.18
C ASN A 61 -1.58 8.11 3.63
N GLY A 62 -1.27 7.12 4.47
CA GLY A 62 -2.27 6.27 5.12
C GLY A 62 -2.66 5.01 4.34
N ALA A 63 -1.87 4.58 3.35
CA ALA A 63 -2.11 3.32 2.66
C ALA A 63 -2.14 2.13 3.62
N SER A 64 -3.06 1.20 3.36
CA SER A 64 -3.02 -0.14 3.94
C SER A 64 -2.89 -1.19 2.84
N THR A 65 -2.18 -2.28 3.11
CA THR A 65 -2.03 -3.38 2.14
C THR A 65 -3.37 -3.95 1.65
N PRO A 66 -4.44 -4.06 2.48
CA PRO A 66 -5.73 -4.53 1.99
C PRO A 66 -6.43 -3.56 1.05
N ILE A 67 -6.17 -2.25 1.15
CA ILE A 67 -6.72 -1.26 0.21
C ILE A 67 -5.91 -1.29 -1.09
N LEU A 68 -4.58 -1.32 -1.02
CA LEU A 68 -3.71 -1.42 -2.19
C LEU A 68 -4.02 -2.68 -3.03
N ALA A 69 -4.15 -3.84 -2.38
CA ALA A 69 -4.55 -5.09 -3.06
C ALA A 69 -5.92 -4.95 -3.73
N TYR A 70 -6.86 -4.31 -3.04
CA TYR A 70 -8.19 -4.09 -3.58
C TYR A 70 -8.17 -3.17 -4.80
N ILE A 71 -7.42 -2.06 -4.78
CA ILE A 71 -7.30 -1.16 -5.93
C ILE A 71 -6.72 -1.90 -7.13
N ILE A 72 -5.55 -2.53 -6.99
CA ILE A 72 -4.85 -3.21 -8.09
C ILE A 72 -5.74 -4.30 -8.71
N ASN A 73 -6.35 -5.16 -7.90
CA ASN A 73 -7.22 -6.25 -8.39
C ASN A 73 -8.51 -5.75 -9.07
N ASN A 74 -8.88 -4.48 -8.89
CA ASN A 74 -10.06 -3.88 -9.50
C ASN A 74 -9.73 -2.98 -10.70
N THR A 75 -8.52 -2.44 -10.79
CA THR A 75 -8.08 -1.59 -11.91
C THR A 75 -7.26 -2.35 -12.95
N ARG A 76 -6.71 -3.52 -12.60
CA ARG A 76 -5.94 -4.37 -13.52
C ARG A 76 -6.56 -5.74 -13.73
N ASP A 77 -6.28 -6.30 -14.89
CA ASP A 77 -6.48 -7.71 -15.17
C ASP A 77 -5.35 -8.50 -14.52
N MET A 78 -5.71 -9.58 -13.83
CA MET A 78 -4.77 -10.36 -13.03
C MET A 78 -4.69 -11.81 -13.55
N PRO A 79 -4.16 -12.03 -14.78
CA PRO A 79 -4.15 -13.34 -15.43
C PRO A 79 -3.35 -14.40 -14.65
N TYR A 80 -2.49 -13.96 -13.73
CA TYR A 80 -1.66 -14.83 -12.89
C TYR A 80 -2.23 -15.02 -11.48
N GLY A 81 -3.48 -14.61 -11.26
CA GLY A 81 -4.18 -14.65 -9.98
C GLY A 81 -4.11 -13.32 -9.23
N LEU A 82 -5.10 -13.10 -8.36
CA LEU A 82 -5.23 -11.87 -7.59
C LEU A 82 -4.00 -11.63 -6.71
N ILE A 83 -3.60 -10.37 -6.59
CA ILE A 83 -2.53 -10.00 -5.65
C ILE A 83 -3.11 -9.98 -4.23
N THR A 84 -2.44 -10.68 -3.32
CA THR A 84 -2.86 -10.76 -1.91
C THR A 84 -2.22 -9.67 -1.06
N ASN A 85 -2.83 -9.38 0.09
CA ASN A 85 -2.29 -8.44 1.08
C ASN A 85 -0.87 -8.84 1.54
N ASN A 86 -0.63 -10.15 1.71
CA ASN A 86 0.66 -10.66 2.14
C ASN A 86 1.71 -10.53 1.01
N SER A 87 1.32 -10.77 -0.25
CA SER A 87 2.20 -10.55 -1.40
C SER A 87 2.67 -9.10 -1.47
N LEU A 88 1.75 -8.13 -1.35
CA LEU A 88 2.09 -6.70 -1.33
C LEU A 88 2.93 -6.30 -0.12
N LEU A 89 2.60 -6.81 1.07
CA LEU A 89 3.41 -6.55 2.27
C LEU A 89 4.85 -7.02 2.08
N ARG A 90 5.04 -8.24 1.55
CA ARG A 90 6.37 -8.81 1.28
C ARG A 90 7.10 -8.05 0.19
N LEU A 91 6.39 -7.63 -0.86
CA LEU A 91 6.93 -6.78 -1.93
C LEU A 91 7.56 -5.52 -1.37
N MET A 92 6.80 -4.76 -0.57
CA MET A 92 7.27 -3.50 0.03
C MET A 92 8.34 -3.73 1.11
N GLN A 93 8.18 -4.75 1.96
CA GLN A 93 9.18 -5.09 2.99
C GLN A 93 10.53 -5.43 2.39
N ASN A 94 10.54 -6.23 1.31
CA ASN A 94 11.77 -6.62 0.63
C ASN A 94 12.49 -5.40 0.04
N ALA A 95 11.77 -4.39 -0.42
CA ALA A 95 12.37 -3.15 -0.89
C ALA A 95 12.89 -2.30 0.28
N VAL A 96 12.05 -1.95 1.25
CA VAL A 96 12.39 -0.99 2.31
C VAL A 96 13.48 -1.52 3.25
N ARG A 97 13.50 -2.82 3.55
CA ARG A 97 14.52 -3.42 4.44
C ARG A 97 15.92 -3.46 3.83
N LEU A 98 16.07 -3.16 2.54
CA LEU A 98 17.39 -2.96 1.92
C LEU A 98 17.97 -1.59 2.23
N ARG A 99 17.21 -0.66 2.83
CA ARG A 99 17.77 0.57 3.40
C ARG A 99 18.68 0.22 4.58
N THR A 100 19.83 0.89 4.65
CA THR A 100 20.83 0.67 5.70
C THR A 100 20.45 1.30 7.03
N GLU A 101 19.53 2.27 7.03
CA GLU A 101 19.10 2.96 8.25
C GLU A 101 18.37 2.03 9.22
N GLU A 102 18.69 2.13 10.51
CA GLU A 102 18.18 1.24 11.57
C GLU A 102 16.64 1.20 11.62
N ARG A 103 15.99 2.36 11.41
CA ARG A 103 14.53 2.49 11.43
C ARG A 103 13.81 1.58 10.42
N TYR A 104 14.50 1.09 9.39
CA TYR A 104 13.92 0.25 8.34
C TYR A 104 14.18 -1.26 8.50
N GLN A 105 15.08 -1.70 9.39
CA GLN A 105 15.43 -3.13 9.52
C GLN A 105 14.24 -4.02 9.91
N ASN A 106 13.39 -3.51 10.80
CA ASN A 106 12.15 -4.18 11.23
C ASN A 106 10.89 -3.55 10.66
N TRP A 107 11.01 -2.95 9.47
CA TRP A 107 9.93 -2.18 8.87
C TRP A 107 8.70 -3.06 8.61
N THR A 108 7.54 -2.47 8.91
CA THR A 108 6.21 -2.91 8.52
C THR A 108 5.39 -1.66 8.22
N VAL A 109 4.31 -1.78 7.46
CA VAL A 109 3.37 -0.68 7.21
C VAL A 109 2.90 -0.03 8.52
N GLN A 110 2.60 -0.84 9.55
CA GLN A 110 2.16 -0.35 10.86
C GLN A 110 3.27 0.38 11.65
N LYS A 111 4.53 0.02 11.45
CA LYS A 111 5.68 0.64 12.14
C LYS A 111 6.29 1.80 11.35
N HIS A 112 5.78 2.07 10.14
CA HIS A 112 6.26 3.18 9.34
C HIS A 112 6.01 4.50 10.06
N ARG A 113 7.00 5.38 9.98
CA ARG A 113 6.90 6.76 10.45
C ARG A 113 7.19 7.64 9.24
N ALA A 114 6.26 8.54 8.92
CA ALA A 114 6.48 9.51 7.87
C ALA A 114 7.76 10.32 8.16
N PRO A 115 8.52 10.72 7.14
CA PRO A 115 9.65 11.62 7.31
C PRO A 115 9.28 12.90 8.06
N VAL A 116 10.25 13.48 8.77
CA VAL A 116 10.07 14.80 9.39
C VAL A 116 9.76 15.82 8.29
N GLY A 117 8.73 16.63 8.48
CA GLY A 117 8.27 17.60 7.49
C GLY A 117 7.43 17.01 6.35
N TRP A 118 7.04 15.73 6.41
CA TRP A 118 6.10 15.15 5.46
C TRP A 118 4.77 15.90 5.50
N ASN A 119 4.42 16.55 4.40
CA ASN A 119 3.14 17.21 4.22
C ASN A 119 2.51 16.72 2.91
N GLU A 120 1.41 15.98 3.05
CA GLU A 120 0.65 15.45 1.92
C GLU A 120 0.22 16.55 0.95
N LYS A 121 -0.11 17.76 1.42
CA LYS A 121 -0.54 18.86 0.55
C LYS A 121 0.60 19.44 -0.31
N ASN A 122 1.84 19.38 0.18
CA ASN A 122 2.99 20.00 -0.50
C ASN A 122 3.77 19.01 -1.36
N VAL A 123 3.80 17.73 -0.97
CA VAL A 123 4.63 16.68 -1.60
C VAL A 123 3.76 15.62 -2.32
N GLY A 124 2.45 15.63 -2.08
CA GLY A 124 1.63 14.41 -2.15
C GLY A 124 1.54 13.72 -3.50
N LEU A 125 1.57 14.44 -4.62
CA LEU A 125 1.28 13.85 -5.93
C LEU A 125 2.45 13.84 -6.91
N SER A 126 3.44 14.70 -6.71
CA SER A 126 4.59 14.76 -7.61
C SER A 126 5.39 13.47 -7.52
N VAL A 127 5.72 12.90 -8.68
CA VAL A 127 6.65 11.78 -8.81
C VAL A 127 8.01 12.22 -9.36
N GLY A 128 8.17 13.54 -9.59
CA GLY A 128 9.43 14.12 -10.04
C GLY A 128 10.55 13.80 -9.05
N GLY A 129 11.64 13.21 -9.56
CA GLY A 129 12.79 12.82 -8.75
C GLY A 129 12.63 11.52 -7.95
N PHE A 130 11.52 10.78 -8.11
CA PHE A 130 11.42 9.44 -7.55
C PHE A 130 12.49 8.53 -8.16
N ARG A 131 13.08 7.68 -7.32
CA ARG A 131 14.16 6.78 -7.72
C ARG A 131 13.64 5.38 -7.96
N THR A 132 14.23 4.71 -8.93
CA THR A 132 13.94 3.30 -9.22
C THR A 132 14.65 2.36 -8.24
N PRO A 133 14.21 1.09 -8.12
CA PRO A 133 14.94 0.04 -7.43
C PRO A 133 16.41 -0.10 -7.86
N ALA A 134 16.68 0.02 -9.17
CA ALA A 134 18.04 0.02 -9.71
C ALA A 134 18.92 1.15 -9.14
N THR A 135 18.32 2.30 -8.82
CA THR A 135 19.04 3.44 -8.23
C THR A 135 19.19 3.29 -6.71
N THR A 136 18.13 2.83 -6.04
CA THR A 136 18.06 2.81 -4.57
C THR A 136 18.77 1.61 -3.95
N TYR A 137 18.66 0.43 -4.57
CA TYR A 137 19.30 -0.79 -4.10
C TYR A 137 19.78 -1.63 -5.29
N PRO A 138 20.82 -1.16 -6.01
CA PRO A 138 21.36 -1.89 -7.16
C PRO A 138 21.82 -3.29 -6.76
N ARG A 139 21.52 -4.26 -7.60
CA ARG A 139 22.10 -5.61 -7.46
C ARG A 139 23.57 -5.58 -7.87
N LYS A 140 24.43 -6.40 -7.25
CA LYS A 140 25.87 -6.39 -7.55
C LYS A 140 26.18 -6.65 -9.03
N HIS A 141 25.38 -7.49 -9.69
CA HIS A 141 25.56 -7.86 -11.08
C HIS A 141 24.22 -8.06 -11.79
N GLY A 142 24.22 -7.79 -13.11
CA GLY A 142 23.18 -8.23 -14.04
C GLY A 142 22.34 -7.10 -14.62
N LYS A 143 21.69 -7.43 -15.75
CA LYS A 143 20.80 -6.56 -16.53
C LYS A 143 19.58 -6.03 -15.76
N TRP A 144 19.39 -6.46 -14.51
CA TRP A 144 18.30 -5.99 -13.67
C TRP A 144 18.45 -4.51 -13.30
N ASN A 145 19.68 -4.00 -13.21
CA ASN A 145 19.90 -2.58 -12.91
C ASN A 145 19.76 -1.67 -14.13
N ASP A 146 19.79 -2.23 -15.35
CA ASP A 146 19.69 -1.44 -16.56
C ASP A 146 18.26 -0.87 -16.65
N PRO A 147 18.10 0.45 -16.90
CA PRO A 147 16.78 0.99 -17.14
C PRO A 147 16.18 0.30 -18.38
N PRO A 148 14.89 -0.08 -18.34
CA PRO A 148 14.22 -0.58 -19.52
C PRO A 148 14.15 0.53 -20.58
N PRO A 149 13.98 0.19 -21.87
CA PRO A 149 13.69 1.19 -22.88
C PRO A 149 12.42 1.98 -22.53
N PRO A 150 12.28 3.23 -22.99
CA PRO A 150 11.04 3.98 -22.91
C PRO A 150 9.86 3.17 -23.48
N VAL A 151 8.68 3.35 -22.91
CA VAL A 151 7.47 2.61 -23.27
C VAL A 151 6.49 3.57 -23.91
N ALA A 152 5.87 3.21 -25.03
CA ALA A 152 4.84 4.05 -25.63
C ALA A 152 3.69 4.27 -24.62
N PHE A 153 3.17 5.50 -24.50
CA PHE A 153 2.08 5.77 -23.55
C PHE A 153 0.87 4.82 -23.75
N LYS A 154 0.50 4.54 -25.00
CA LYS A 154 -0.58 3.60 -25.33
C LYS A 154 -0.34 2.19 -24.78
N ASP A 155 0.92 1.75 -24.65
CA ASP A 155 1.26 0.42 -24.14
C ASP A 155 1.15 0.31 -22.61
N LEU A 156 1.10 1.43 -21.88
CA LEU A 156 0.85 1.43 -20.43
C LEU A 156 -0.54 0.88 -20.06
N VAL A 157 -1.47 0.85 -21.02
CA VAL A 157 -2.80 0.24 -20.85
C VAL A 157 -2.75 -1.30 -20.82
N SER A 158 -1.61 -1.92 -21.11
CA SER A 158 -1.47 -3.38 -21.06
C SER A 158 -1.77 -3.92 -19.66
N GLY A 159 -2.76 -4.82 -19.59
CA GLY A 159 -3.29 -5.40 -18.35
C GLY A 159 -4.13 -4.43 -17.50
N VAL A 160 -4.53 -3.28 -18.03
CA VAL A 160 -5.48 -2.37 -17.37
C VAL A 160 -6.90 -2.83 -17.65
N LYS A 161 -7.63 -3.15 -16.58
CA LYS A 161 -9.04 -3.56 -16.61
C LYS A 161 -9.99 -2.36 -16.60
N ARG A 162 -9.61 -1.31 -15.86
CA ARG A 162 -10.42 -0.09 -15.72
C ARG A 162 -9.49 1.13 -15.72
N MET A 163 -9.66 1.98 -16.73
CA MET A 163 -8.99 3.27 -16.79
C MET A 163 -9.38 4.15 -15.58
N PRO A 164 -8.41 4.84 -14.94
CA PRO A 164 -8.72 5.87 -13.95
C PRO A 164 -9.60 6.96 -14.58
N LYS A 165 -10.51 7.55 -13.82
CA LYS A 165 -11.42 8.63 -14.31
C LYS A 165 -11.76 9.61 -13.19
N GLY A 166 -12.10 10.84 -13.57
CA GLY A 166 -12.53 11.88 -12.64
C GLY A 166 -11.51 12.10 -11.53
N LYS A 167 -11.94 11.98 -10.27
CA LYS A 167 -11.11 12.18 -9.07
C LYS A 167 -9.95 11.17 -8.88
N ASP A 168 -9.91 10.13 -9.72
CA ASP A 168 -8.85 9.13 -9.71
C ASP A 168 -7.87 9.32 -10.89
N ALA A 169 -8.06 10.33 -11.74
CA ALA A 169 -7.23 10.62 -12.91
C ALA A 169 -6.60 12.02 -12.85
N LEU A 170 -5.38 12.15 -13.37
CA LEU A 170 -4.65 13.40 -13.61
C LEU A 170 -3.95 13.27 -14.99
N ASP A 171 -2.70 13.72 -15.09
CA ASP A 171 -2.00 13.91 -16.36
C ASP A 171 -1.56 12.60 -17.01
N LEU A 172 -1.23 11.55 -16.24
CA LEU A 172 -0.82 10.26 -16.81
C LEU A 172 -1.97 9.59 -17.57
N THR A 173 -3.18 9.63 -17.03
CA THR A 173 -4.38 9.12 -17.70
C THR A 173 -4.62 9.85 -19.02
N ARG A 174 -4.54 11.19 -19.02
CA ARG A 174 -4.73 12.00 -20.23
C ARG A 174 -3.70 11.66 -21.30
N CYS A 175 -2.43 11.49 -20.92
CA CYS A 175 -1.36 11.12 -21.84
C CYS A 175 -1.61 9.75 -22.48
N VAL A 176 -2.04 8.77 -21.68
CA VAL A 176 -2.37 7.43 -22.16
C VAL A 176 -3.59 7.46 -23.08
N GLU A 177 -4.69 8.11 -22.67
CA GLU A 177 -5.90 8.23 -23.49
C GLU A 177 -5.63 8.93 -24.82
N TYR A 178 -4.88 10.04 -24.80
CA TYR A 178 -4.52 10.76 -26.02
C TYR A 178 -3.74 9.89 -27.00
N HIS A 179 -2.71 9.16 -26.54
CA HIS A 179 -1.89 8.33 -27.43
C HIS A 179 -2.67 7.09 -27.92
N ILE A 180 -3.69 6.62 -27.20
CA ILE A 180 -4.61 5.60 -27.72
C ILE A 180 -5.46 6.15 -28.88
N GLU A 181 -5.93 7.40 -28.76
CA GLU A 181 -6.75 8.07 -29.78
C GLU A 181 -5.94 8.55 -31.00
N HIS A 182 -4.63 8.76 -30.83
CA HIS A 182 -3.72 9.24 -31.86
C HIS A 182 -2.57 8.23 -32.08
N PRO A 183 -2.87 7.02 -32.61
CA PRO A 183 -1.90 5.92 -32.67
C PRO A 183 -0.74 6.16 -33.64
N ASP A 184 -0.88 7.11 -34.58
CA ASP A 184 0.13 7.52 -35.55
C ASP A 184 1.19 8.47 -34.97
N GLU A 185 0.91 9.08 -33.80
CA GLU A 185 1.88 9.89 -33.08
C GLU A 185 2.76 9.01 -32.19
N GLU A 186 4.05 9.33 -32.08
CA GLU A 186 5.01 8.54 -31.29
C GLU A 186 5.31 9.23 -29.96
N TRP A 187 4.47 8.99 -28.95
CA TRP A 187 4.69 9.48 -27.58
C TRP A 187 5.21 8.40 -26.64
N VAL A 188 6.39 8.61 -26.04
CA VAL A 188 7.05 7.65 -25.13
C VAL A 188 7.17 8.15 -23.69
N TYR A 189 6.88 7.25 -22.75
CA TYR A 189 7.05 7.41 -21.32
C TYR A 189 8.42 6.83 -20.88
N PRO A 190 9.12 7.47 -19.91
CA PRO A 190 8.75 8.71 -19.23
C PRO A 190 9.24 9.98 -19.95
N ASP A 191 10.10 9.84 -20.95
CA ASP A 191 10.93 10.92 -21.50
C ASP A 191 10.13 12.09 -22.08
N GLN A 192 8.99 11.80 -22.73
CA GLN A 192 8.15 12.83 -23.35
C GLN A 192 6.90 13.16 -22.52
N PHE A 193 6.84 12.73 -21.26
CA PHE A 193 5.68 13.00 -20.40
C PHE A 193 5.36 14.50 -20.32
N GLU A 194 6.34 15.33 -20.00
CA GLU A 194 6.14 16.77 -19.86
C GLU A 194 5.76 17.42 -21.19
N ALA A 195 6.41 17.02 -22.29
CA ALA A 195 6.10 17.53 -23.62
C ALA A 195 4.66 17.20 -24.03
N LEU A 196 4.20 15.98 -23.77
CA LEU A 196 2.83 15.58 -24.05
C LEU A 196 1.82 16.31 -23.14
N VAL A 197 2.12 16.48 -21.84
CA VAL A 197 1.27 17.28 -20.95
C VAL A 197 1.12 18.72 -21.46
N MET A 198 2.21 19.34 -21.92
CA MET A 198 2.15 20.68 -22.50
C MET A 198 1.37 20.72 -23.83
N HIS A 199 1.53 19.69 -24.68
CA HIS A 199 0.74 19.52 -25.91
C HIS A 199 -0.76 19.42 -25.61
N LEU A 200 -1.14 18.80 -24.50
CA LEU A 200 -2.53 18.68 -24.02
C LEU A 200 -3.08 19.94 -23.35
N GLY A 201 -2.39 21.08 -23.42
CA GLY A 201 -2.80 22.34 -22.81
C GLY A 201 -2.27 22.57 -21.39
N GLY A 202 -1.25 21.81 -20.98
CA GLY A 202 -0.57 21.95 -19.70
C GLY A 202 -1.09 21.02 -18.59
N PRO A 203 -0.44 21.06 -17.41
CA PRO A 203 -0.78 20.21 -16.27
C PRO A 203 -2.21 20.42 -15.78
N MET A 204 -2.89 19.34 -15.41
CA MET A 204 -4.23 19.41 -14.83
C MET A 204 -4.17 20.02 -13.42
N GLU A 205 -5.18 20.82 -13.07
CA GLU A 205 -5.31 21.37 -11.73
C GLU A 205 -5.46 20.25 -10.68
N VAL A 206 -4.55 20.24 -9.70
CA VAL A 206 -4.62 19.32 -8.57
C VAL A 206 -5.66 19.82 -7.57
N THR A 207 -6.73 19.04 -7.39
CA THR A 207 -7.76 19.31 -6.38
C THR A 207 -7.54 18.47 -5.12
N TYR A 208 -8.20 18.84 -4.03
CA TYR A 208 -8.22 18.05 -2.79
C TYR A 208 -8.65 16.59 -3.01
N GLU A 209 -9.51 16.33 -4.00
CA GLU A 209 -10.00 14.99 -4.31
C GLU A 209 -8.96 14.08 -4.94
N HIS A 210 -7.85 14.63 -5.43
CA HIS A 210 -6.74 13.85 -5.99
C HIS A 210 -5.76 13.34 -4.94
N LEU A 211 -5.83 13.84 -3.70
CA LEU A 211 -4.93 13.45 -2.62
C LEU A 211 -5.05 11.95 -2.30
N ASP A 212 -3.92 11.32 -2.00
CA ASP A 212 -3.81 9.88 -1.75
C ASP A 212 -4.73 9.45 -0.59
N SER A 213 -4.76 10.20 0.52
CA SER A 213 -5.59 9.92 1.69
C SER A 213 -7.08 9.92 1.37
N VAL A 214 -7.52 10.86 0.53
CA VAL A 214 -8.91 10.96 0.07
C VAL A 214 -9.25 9.80 -0.85
N ALA A 215 -8.35 9.46 -1.80
CA ALA A 215 -8.50 8.29 -2.65
C ALA A 215 -8.59 6.99 -1.83
N PHE A 216 -7.74 6.80 -0.83
CA PHE A 216 -7.82 5.64 0.08
C PHE A 216 -9.17 5.58 0.80
N GLY A 217 -9.68 6.71 1.28
CA GLY A 217 -11.00 6.80 1.90
C GLY A 217 -12.12 6.30 0.97
N ARG A 218 -12.13 6.79 -0.28
CA ARG A 218 -13.12 6.38 -1.30
C ARG A 218 -13.04 4.88 -1.58
N TRP A 219 -11.85 4.36 -1.86
CA TRP A 219 -11.66 2.95 -2.20
C TRP A 219 -11.90 2.01 -1.01
N ALA A 220 -11.60 2.46 0.22
CA ALA A 220 -11.97 1.74 1.44
C ALA A 220 -13.49 1.66 1.62
N ALA A 221 -14.23 2.73 1.32
CA ALA A 221 -15.69 2.71 1.37
C ALA A 221 -16.27 1.74 0.32
N MET A 222 -15.78 1.78 -0.92
CA MET A 222 -16.21 0.85 -1.98
C MET A 222 -15.98 -0.61 -1.59
N LYS A 223 -14.82 -0.92 -0.98
CA LYS A 223 -14.50 -2.25 -0.47
C LYS A 223 -15.50 -2.72 0.59
N ARG A 224 -15.92 -1.84 1.52
CA ARG A 224 -16.84 -2.19 2.61
C ARG A 224 -18.26 -2.48 2.13
N VAL A 225 -18.76 -1.70 1.18
CA VAL A 225 -20.12 -1.91 0.64
C VAL A 225 -20.18 -3.20 -0.18
N GLY A 226 -19.04 -3.81 -0.53
CA GLY A 226 -19.02 -5.03 -1.33
C GLY A 226 -19.60 -4.81 -2.73
N ILE A 227 -19.65 -3.55 -3.19
CA ILE A 227 -20.13 -3.16 -4.53
C ILE A 227 -19.34 -3.92 -5.60
N VAL A 228 -18.10 -4.32 -5.28
CA VAL A 228 -17.36 -5.27 -6.09
C VAL A 228 -17.15 -6.55 -5.30
N ARG A 229 -18.14 -7.46 -5.37
CA ARG A 229 -17.90 -8.88 -5.13
C ARG A 229 -17.01 -9.36 -6.26
N VAL A 230 -15.70 -9.15 -6.14
CA VAL A 230 -14.74 -10.00 -6.84
C VAL A 230 -15.09 -11.39 -6.35
N ARG A 231 -15.73 -12.20 -7.20
CA ARG A 231 -15.83 -13.63 -6.95
C ARG A 231 -14.39 -14.09 -6.90
N GLU A 232 -13.82 -14.18 -5.70
CA GLU A 232 -12.70 -15.07 -5.43
C GLU A 232 -13.21 -16.43 -5.91
N ARG A 233 -12.90 -16.77 -7.16
CA ARG A 233 -12.73 -18.17 -7.49
C ARG A 233 -11.52 -18.57 -6.67
N GLU A 234 -11.79 -19.00 -5.44
CA GLU A 234 -10.79 -19.68 -4.63
C GLU A 234 -10.24 -20.78 -5.52
N ASP A 235 -8.96 -20.64 -5.88
CA ASP A 235 -8.28 -21.63 -6.68
C ASP A 235 -8.25 -22.90 -5.82
N PRO A 236 -8.92 -24.01 -6.22
CA PRO A 236 -9.09 -25.18 -5.36
C PRO A 236 -7.76 -25.79 -4.89
N ALA A 237 -6.65 -25.41 -5.52
CA ALA A 237 -5.29 -25.79 -5.14
C ALA A 237 -4.78 -25.17 -3.82
N GLU A 238 -5.27 -24.00 -3.37
CA GLU A 238 -4.80 -23.40 -2.11
C GLU A 238 -5.55 -23.90 -0.86
N VAL A 239 -6.80 -24.32 -1.02
CA VAL A 239 -7.64 -24.83 0.09
C VAL A 239 -7.06 -26.14 0.66
N GLY A 240 -6.49 -26.99 -0.20
CA GLY A 240 -5.90 -28.28 0.19
C GLY A 240 -4.68 -28.18 1.11
N VAL A 241 -3.82 -27.18 0.93
CA VAL A 241 -2.56 -27.07 1.71
C VAL A 241 -2.82 -26.53 3.12
N SER A 242 -3.82 -25.65 3.29
CA SER A 242 -4.20 -25.10 4.59
C SER A 242 -4.98 -26.11 5.44
N ALA A 243 -5.85 -26.92 4.83
CA ALA A 243 -6.57 -28.00 5.50
C ALA A 243 -5.62 -29.11 6.02
N VAL A 244 -4.61 -29.49 5.24
CA VAL A 244 -3.61 -30.51 5.64
C VAL A 244 -2.71 -30.01 6.78
N ARG A 245 -2.40 -28.71 6.85
CA ARG A 245 -1.65 -28.14 7.98
C ARG A 245 -2.46 -28.10 9.27
N LYS A 246 -3.78 -27.86 9.22
CA LYS A 246 -4.64 -27.94 10.41
C LYS A 246 -4.79 -29.38 10.94
N MET A 247 -4.72 -30.40 10.09
CA MET A 247 -4.78 -31.79 10.55
C MET A 247 -3.50 -32.28 11.25
N LYS A 248 -2.32 -31.72 10.96
CA LYS A 248 -1.06 -32.13 11.62
C LYS A 248 -0.77 -31.43 12.95
N ALA A 249 -1.50 -30.37 13.30
CA ALA A 249 -1.34 -29.66 14.58
C ALA A 249 -2.27 -30.18 15.70
N GLY A 250 -3.09 -31.20 15.42
CA GLY A 250 -4.09 -31.75 16.33
C GLY A 250 -3.70 -33.10 16.95
N VAL A 251 -2.47 -33.27 17.42
CA VAL A 251 -2.10 -34.38 18.33
C VAL A 251 -1.23 -33.83 19.46
N THR A 252 -1.79 -32.94 20.27
CA THR A 252 -1.23 -32.63 21.59
C THR A 252 -2.01 -33.47 22.60
N LYS A 253 -1.37 -34.50 23.14
CA LYS A 253 -1.90 -35.31 24.26
C LYS A 253 -2.41 -34.37 25.34
N LYS A 254 -3.72 -34.43 25.64
CA LYS A 254 -4.27 -33.86 26.86
C LYS A 254 -3.64 -34.59 28.04
N ARG A 255 -2.68 -33.96 28.72
CA ARG A 255 -2.29 -34.39 30.07
C ARG A 255 -3.52 -34.26 30.96
N THR A 256 -3.85 -35.31 31.68
CA THR A 256 -4.97 -35.31 32.61
C THR A 256 -4.62 -34.45 33.82
N PHE A 257 -5.63 -33.84 34.44
CA PHE A 257 -5.48 -33.00 35.64
C PHE A 257 -4.76 -33.72 36.80
N ALA A 258 -4.81 -35.06 36.84
CA ALA A 258 -4.06 -35.89 37.77
C ALA A 258 -2.53 -35.88 37.54
N GLU A 259 -2.06 -35.75 36.30
CA GLU A 259 -0.62 -35.64 35.99
C GLU A 259 -0.05 -34.25 36.36
N LEU A 260 -0.90 -33.21 36.41
CA LEU A 260 -0.48 -31.88 36.84
C LEU A 260 -0.36 -31.77 38.36
N LEU A 261 -1.14 -32.51 39.13
CA LEU A 261 -1.07 -32.51 40.60
C LEU A 261 0.15 -33.27 41.15
N MET A 262 0.65 -34.27 40.43
CA MET A 262 1.81 -35.08 40.87
C MET A 262 3.17 -34.38 40.66
N ALA A 263 3.22 -33.28 39.89
CA ALA A 263 4.46 -32.56 39.60
C ALA A 263 4.76 -31.39 40.58
N ALA A 264 3.88 -31.13 41.56
CA ALA A 264 3.99 -29.99 42.47
C ALA A 264 4.54 -30.33 43.88
N GLY A 265 5.10 -31.53 44.08
CA GLY A 265 5.51 -32.03 45.40
C GLY A 265 7.00 -32.30 45.56
N ALA A 266 7.86 -31.28 45.50
CA ALA A 266 9.23 -31.27 46.04
C ALA A 266 9.72 -29.81 45.95
N GLY A 267 9.70 -29.00 47.02
CA GLY A 267 10.62 -29.10 48.16
C GLY A 267 11.77 -28.12 47.95
N GLY A 268 11.85 -27.03 48.74
CA GLY A 268 12.97 -26.08 48.61
C GLY A 268 12.79 -24.77 49.36
N ASN A 269 12.86 -24.84 50.68
CA ASN A 269 12.90 -23.75 51.65
C ASN A 269 14.11 -22.81 51.40
N ARG A 270 13.89 -21.50 51.22
CA ARG A 270 14.91 -20.45 51.48
C ARG A 270 14.25 -19.15 51.95
N ASP A 271 14.56 -18.85 53.22
CA ASP A 271 14.46 -17.56 53.89
C ASP A 271 15.06 -16.40 53.09
N GLY A 272 14.55 -15.20 53.36
CA GLY A 272 15.45 -14.05 53.49
C GLY A 272 14.95 -12.72 52.92
N THR A 273 14.48 -11.88 53.86
CA THR A 273 14.61 -10.41 53.91
C THR A 273 13.74 -9.52 53.01
N GLU A 274 12.76 -8.91 53.69
CA GLU A 274 12.03 -7.70 53.32
C GLU A 274 12.96 -6.49 53.18
N ASN A 275 12.76 -5.70 52.13
CA ASN A 275 13.13 -4.29 52.10
C ASN A 275 11.95 -3.51 51.48
N LYS A 276 11.07 -3.02 52.36
CA LYS A 276 10.01 -2.05 52.03
C LYS A 276 10.57 -0.68 52.37
N ASN A 277 10.58 0.24 51.40
CA ASN A 277 10.34 1.68 51.54
C ASN A 277 11.03 2.46 50.40
N ALA A 278 10.35 3.53 49.97
CA ALA A 278 10.74 4.54 48.99
C ALA A 278 10.42 4.23 47.51
N ASP A 279 9.19 4.56 47.08
CA ASP A 279 8.94 5.26 45.79
C ASP A 279 7.44 5.63 45.57
N GLU A 280 6.80 6.30 46.55
CA GLU A 280 5.41 6.79 46.38
C GLU A 280 5.19 8.31 46.52
N GLU A 281 6.25 9.12 46.66
CA GLU A 281 6.13 10.58 46.71
C GLU A 281 6.89 11.29 45.58
N ARG A 282 6.43 11.14 44.33
CA ARG A 282 6.83 12.07 43.25
C ARG A 282 5.84 12.20 42.08
N VAL A 283 4.53 12.20 42.35
CA VAL A 283 3.51 12.50 41.32
C VAL A 283 2.37 13.34 41.91
N LYS A 284 2.68 14.50 42.49
CA LYS A 284 1.69 15.55 42.81
C LYS A 284 2.34 16.92 42.81
N GLU A 285 2.70 17.44 41.63
CA GLU A 285 2.89 18.90 41.41
C GLU A 285 3.22 19.15 39.93
N GLU A 286 2.21 19.07 39.06
CA GLU A 286 2.19 19.80 37.78
C GLU A 286 0.77 19.82 37.21
N LYS A 287 -0.08 20.68 37.79
CA LYS A 287 -1.35 21.09 37.20
C LYS A 287 -1.54 22.58 37.49
N VAL A 288 -0.91 23.42 36.67
CA VAL A 288 -1.28 24.84 36.57
C VAL A 288 -1.25 25.26 35.10
N GLY A 289 -2.43 25.60 34.59
CA GLY A 289 -2.65 26.64 33.59
C GLY A 289 -2.24 26.37 32.14
N PHE A 290 -3.18 25.89 31.32
CA PHE A 290 -3.22 26.27 29.91
C PHE A 290 -4.67 26.60 29.55
N ALA A 291 -4.99 27.90 29.60
CA ALA A 291 -6.23 28.45 29.10
C ALA A 291 -6.16 28.54 27.57
N ALA A 292 -7.32 28.39 26.94
CA ALA A 292 -7.51 28.21 25.51
C ALA A 292 -7.21 29.49 24.70
N GLU A 293 -6.26 29.40 23.77
CA GLU A 293 -6.30 30.14 22.51
C GLU A 293 -6.90 29.20 21.46
N THR A 294 -8.13 29.48 21.05
CA THR A 294 -8.75 28.87 19.87
C THR A 294 -8.21 29.60 18.64
N ASP A 295 -7.33 28.92 17.92
CA ASP A 295 -6.85 29.28 16.60
C ASP A 295 -8.01 29.29 15.60
N SER A 296 -8.05 30.30 14.71
CA SER A 296 -9.06 30.44 13.66
C SER A 296 -9.13 29.22 12.73
N GLU A 297 -8.04 28.44 12.68
CA GLU A 297 -7.90 27.21 11.91
C GLU A 297 -8.72 26.05 12.49
N GLY A 298 -8.86 25.99 13.82
CA GLY A 298 -9.74 25.03 14.49
C GLY A 298 -11.23 25.28 14.21
N GLU A 299 -11.62 26.55 14.07
CA GLU A 299 -12.99 26.94 13.75
C GLU A 299 -13.34 26.64 12.28
N GLU A 300 -12.39 26.75 11.36
CA GLU A 300 -12.57 26.39 9.94
C GLU A 300 -12.74 24.88 9.74
N ILE A 301 -11.94 24.06 10.45
CA ILE A 301 -12.09 22.60 10.48
C ILE A 301 -13.46 22.21 11.07
N ARG A 302 -13.89 22.89 12.13
CA ARG A 302 -15.19 22.68 12.76
C ARG A 302 -16.35 23.05 11.83
N GLN A 303 -16.25 24.17 11.10
CA GLN A 303 -17.27 24.58 10.14
C GLN A 303 -17.33 23.62 8.94
N SER A 304 -16.18 23.15 8.44
CA SER A 304 -16.12 22.12 7.40
C SER A 304 -16.79 20.80 7.85
N TYR A 305 -16.56 20.38 9.09
CA TYR A 305 -17.22 19.21 9.70
C TYR A 305 -18.75 19.41 9.85
N LEU A 306 -19.19 20.59 10.28
CA LEU A 306 -20.62 20.90 10.40
C LEU A 306 -21.32 20.97 9.04
N ASN A 307 -20.65 21.50 8.02
CA ASN A 307 -21.15 21.55 6.65
C ASN A 307 -21.26 20.13 6.06
N TRP A 308 -20.27 19.27 6.32
CA TRP A 308 -20.32 17.84 6.00
C TRP A 308 -21.50 17.12 6.66
N LYS A 309 -21.77 17.42 7.94
CA LYS A 309 -22.91 16.85 8.68
C LYS A 309 -24.27 17.32 8.15
N LYS A 310 -24.36 18.56 7.65
CA LYS A 310 -25.58 19.16 7.09
C LYS A 310 -26.02 18.54 5.76
N HIS A 311 -25.09 17.99 4.99
CA HIS A 311 -25.35 17.38 3.68
C HIS A 311 -25.66 15.87 3.71
N GLY A 312 -25.91 15.29 4.89
CA GLY A 312 -26.60 14.00 5.01
C GLY A 312 -25.84 12.77 4.48
N ILE A 313 -24.51 12.81 4.44
CA ILE A 313 -23.70 11.62 4.18
C ILE A 313 -23.45 10.91 5.51
N GLU A 314 -24.50 10.26 6.04
CA GLU A 314 -24.35 9.40 7.21
C GLU A 314 -23.66 8.09 6.82
N GLY A 315 -22.36 8.00 7.10
CA GLY A 315 -21.64 6.74 7.08
C GLY A 315 -20.14 6.93 7.04
N LEU A 316 -19.48 6.63 8.16
CA LEU A 316 -18.02 6.54 8.38
C LEU A 316 -17.34 7.81 8.95
N TYR A 317 -17.55 8.07 10.23
CA TYR A 317 -16.43 8.42 11.09
C TYR A 317 -16.71 7.95 12.52
N MET A 318 -15.97 6.95 13.00
CA MET A 318 -15.84 6.70 14.44
C MET A 318 -14.42 7.07 14.86
N PRO A 319 -14.24 7.92 15.89
CA PRO A 319 -12.92 8.17 16.43
C PRO A 319 -12.34 6.89 17.03
N ILE A 320 -11.07 6.64 16.74
CA ILE A 320 -10.28 5.57 17.35
C ILE A 320 -10.28 5.82 18.87
N LYS A 321 -10.97 4.95 19.63
CA LYS A 321 -10.84 4.94 21.09
C LYS A 321 -9.38 4.63 21.42
N LYS A 322 -8.68 5.59 22.06
CA LYS A 322 -7.42 5.31 22.75
C LYS A 322 -7.71 4.22 23.79
N ARG A 323 -7.07 3.05 23.66
CA ARG A 323 -7.01 2.08 24.75
C ARG A 323 -6.07 2.65 25.80
N GLY A 324 -6.62 2.97 26.97
CA GLY A 324 -5.87 3.02 28.21
C GLY A 324 -5.61 1.61 28.72
#